data_AF-A0A7K2LYM5-F1
#
_entry.id   AF-A0A7K2LYM5-F1
#
_cell.length_a   1.000
_cell.length_b   1.000
_cell.length_c   1.000
_cell.angle_alpha   90.00
_cell.angle_beta   90.00
_cell.angle_gamma   90.00
#
_symmetry.space_group_name_H-M   'P 1'
#
loop_
_entity.id
_entity.type
_entity.pdbx_description
1 polymer ?
#
loop_
_entity_poly.entity_id
_entity_poly.type
_entity_poly.pdbx_seq_one_letter_code
_entity_poly.pdbx_strand_id
1 'polypeptide(L)' 'MTVAVVLFTSDLRLHDHPPLRAALAAADEVVPLFVRDPGVHAAGFDVPNRAAFLADCLADLD' A
#
# COMPACT_ATOMS: atom_id res chain seq x y z
N MET A 1 -3.28 22.96 -7.30
CA MET A 1 -3.00 21.95 -6.27
C MET A 1 -3.51 20.62 -6.78
N THR A 2 -2.61 19.73 -7.20
CA THR A 2 -2.92 18.38 -7.67
C THR A 2 -2.55 17.36 -6.60
N VAL A 3 -3.40 16.35 -6.43
CA VAL A 3 -3.19 15.26 -5.46
C VAL A 3 -3.11 13.95 -6.23
N ALA A 4 -2.05 13.18 -6.01
CA ALA A 4 -1.92 11.83 -6.52
C ALA A 4 -2.19 10.80 -5.42
N VAL A 5 -2.85 9.70 -5.77
CA VAL A 5 -2.99 8.54 -4.91
C VAL A 5 -2.02 7.46 -5.37
N VAL A 6 -1.20 6.95 -4.46
CA VAL A 6 -0.31 5.80 -4.72
C VAL A 6 -0.92 4.59 -4.05
N LEU A 7 -1.42 3.66 -4.86
CA LEU A 7 -1.98 2.40 -4.39
C LEU A 7 -0.87 1.39 -4.11
N PHE A 8 -0.71 1.05 -2.84
CA PHE A 8 0.11 -0.04 -2.35
C PHE A 8 -0.69 -1.35 -2.39
N THR A 9 -0.08 -2.40 -2.94
CA THR A 9 -0.65 -3.76 -2.95
C THR A 9 0.34 -4.74 -2.32
N SER A 10 1.13 -5.47 -3.09
CA SER A 10 2.18 -6.37 -2.56
C SER A 10 3.47 -5.64 -2.20
N ASP A 11 3.65 -4.41 -2.69
CA ASP A 11 4.90 -3.66 -2.64
C ASP A 11 4.93 -2.64 -1.50
N LEU A 12 4.84 -3.11 -0.25
CA LEU A 12 4.78 -2.28 0.96
C LEU A 12 6.16 -1.72 1.36
N ARG A 13 6.76 -0.90 0.49
CA ARG A 13 8.04 -0.23 0.74
C ARG A 13 8.10 1.14 0.06
N LEU A 14 8.88 2.05 0.64
CA LEU A 14 9.19 3.36 0.05
C LEU A 14 10.39 3.31 -0.90
N HIS A 15 11.39 2.50 -0.58
CA HIS A 15 12.60 2.39 -1.37
C HIS A 15 12.33 1.66 -2.68
N ASP A 16 12.98 2.12 -3.73
CA ASP A 16 12.86 1.55 -5.07
C ASP A 16 11.40 1.30 -5.50
N HIS A 17 10.57 2.32 -5.34
CA HIS A 17 9.14 2.30 -5.67
C HIS A 17 8.86 3.28 -6.83
N PRO A 18 8.96 2.85 -8.11
CA PRO A 18 8.78 3.73 -9.27
C PRO A 18 7.43 4.48 -9.32
N PRO A 19 6.27 3.85 -9.02
CA PRO A 19 4.99 4.58 -8.94
C PRO A 19 5.00 5.75 -7.95
N LEU A 20 5.54 5.56 -6.74
CA LEU A 20 5.69 6.61 -5.74
C LEU A 20 6.59 7.74 -6.25
N ARG A 21 7.72 7.41 -6.88
CA ARG A 21 8.61 8.41 -7.48
C ARG A 21 7.92 9.22 -8.59
N ALA A 22 7.10 8.56 -9.42
CA ALA A 22 6.35 9.25 -10.46
C ALA A 22 5.28 10.18 -9.88
N ALA A 23 4.57 9.75 -8.83
CA ALA A 23 3.56 10.58 -8.16
C ALA A 23 4.18 11.82 -7.52
N LEU A 24 5.30 11.67 -6.82
CA LEU A 24 6.06 12.78 -6.21
C LEU A 24 6.55 13.80 -7.26
N ALA A 25 6.81 13.37 -8.49
CA ALA A 25 7.22 14.26 -9.57
C ALA A 25 6.05 14.97 -10.27
N ALA A 26 4.83 14.45 -10.13
CA ALA A 26 3.67 14.87 -10.93
C ALA A 26 2.57 15.60 -10.13
N ALA A 27 2.61 15.56 -8.79
CA ALA A 27 1.58 16.13 -7.94
C ALA A 27 2.17 16.99 -6.81
N ASP A 28 1.39 17.99 -6.37
CA ASP A 28 1.74 18.83 -5.22
C ASP A 28 1.64 18.06 -3.90
N GLU A 29 0.77 17.04 -3.85
CA GLU A 29 0.55 16.17 -2.70
C GLU A 29 0.39 14.71 -3.13
N VAL A 30 0.86 13.78 -2.30
CA VAL A 30 0.75 12.34 -2.53
C VAL A 30 0.11 11.68 -1.31
N VAL A 31 -0.96 10.92 -1.55
CA VAL A 31 -1.66 10.13 -0.54
C VAL A 31 -1.39 8.64 -0.77
N PRO A 32 -0.70 7.94 0.16
CA PRO A 32 -0.57 6.50 0.10
C PRO A 32 -1.92 5.83 0.43
N LEU A 33 -2.27 4.77 -0.30
CA LEU A 33 -3.49 4.00 -0.07
C LEU A 33 -3.19 2.51 -0.10
N PHE A 34 -3.69 1.76 0.89
CA PHE A 34 -3.78 0.30 0.84
C PHE A 34 -5.23 -0.12 1.03
N VAL A 35 -5.72 -1.06 0.21
CA VAL A 35 -7.10 -1.54 0.28
C VAL A 35 -7.17 -2.92 0.92
N ARG A 36 -7.86 -3.01 2.06
CA ARG A 36 -8.24 -4.30 2.66
C ARG A 36 -9.47 -4.84 1.92
N ASP A 37 -9.25 -5.81 1.04
CA ASP A 37 -10.29 -6.40 0.21
C ASP A 37 -10.96 -7.61 0.90
N PRO A 38 -12.27 -7.57 1.21
CA PRO A 38 -13.00 -8.71 1.77
C PRO A 38 -12.98 -9.95 0.86
N GLY A 39 -12.82 -9.79 -0.46
CA GLY A 39 -12.68 -10.89 -1.40
C GLY A 39 -11.39 -11.70 -1.20
N VAL A 40 -10.31 -11.06 -0.74
CA VAL A 40 -9.04 -11.73 -0.38
C VAL A 40 -9.23 -12.59 0.87
N HIS A 41 -9.97 -12.08 1.85
CA HIS A 41 -10.35 -12.84 3.04
C HIS A 41 -11.23 -14.04 2.67
N ALA A 42 -12.27 -13.82 1.88
CA ALA A 42 -13.19 -14.87 1.43
C ALA A 42 -12.49 -15.98 0.62
N ALA A 43 -11.42 -15.64 -0.09
CA ALA A 43 -10.59 -16.59 -0.83
C ALA A 43 -9.57 -17.35 0.06
N GLY A 44 -9.53 -17.09 1.37
CA GLY A 44 -8.67 -17.79 2.33
C GLY A 44 -7.20 -17.36 2.26
N PHE A 45 -6.91 -16.20 1.67
CA PHE A 45 -5.54 -15.73 1.49
C PHE A 45 -4.96 -15.05 2.74
N ASP A 46 -5.77 -14.59 3.69
CA ASP A 46 -5.33 -13.87 4.89
C ASP A 46 -5.30 -14.75 6.15
N VAL A 47 -4.70 -15.94 6.03
CA VAL A 47 -4.44 -16.83 7.18
C VAL A 47 -3.73 -16.08 8.33
N PRO A 48 -3.91 -16.47 9.61
CA PRO A 48 -3.52 -15.64 10.76
C PRO A 48 -2.08 -15.08 10.72
N ASN A 49 -1.09 -15.91 10.41
CA ASN A 49 0.31 -15.47 10.34
C ASN A 49 0.55 -14.47 9.20
N ARG A 50 -0.14 -14.63 8.07
CA ARG A 50 -0.03 -13.71 6.94
C ARG A 50 -0.76 -12.40 7.23
N ALA A 51 -1.90 -12.45 7.91
CA ALA A 51 -2.62 -11.24 8.34
C ALA A 51 -1.80 -10.44 9.37
N ALA A 52 -1.17 -11.12 10.34
CA ALA A 52 -0.27 -10.48 11.30
C ALA A 52 0.93 -9.84 10.60
N PHE A 53 1.60 -10.58 9.71
CA PHE A 53 2.72 -10.05 8.94
C PHE A 53 2.32 -8.83 8.08
N LEU A 54 1.15 -8.88 7.42
CA LEU A 54 0.63 -7.75 6.67
C LEU A 54 0.37 -6.54 7.58
N ALA A 55 -0.21 -6.76 8.77
CA ALA A 55 -0.45 -5.69 9.73
C ALA A 55 0.87 -5.02 10.18
N ASP A 56 1.91 -5.81 10.45
CA ASP A 56 3.23 -5.30 10.82
C ASP A 56 3.86 -4.50 9.68
N CYS A 57 3.78 -4.98 8.43
CA CYS A 57 4.28 -4.22 7.27
C CYS A 57 3.52 -2.91 7.05
N LEU A 58 2.20 -2.89 7.28
CA LEU A 58 1.41 -1.66 7.16
C LEU A 58 1.74 -0.67 8.28
N ALA A 59 2.04 -1.16 9.49
CA ALA A 59 2.47 -0.33 10.60
C ALA A 59 3.88 0.25 10.41
N ASP A 60 4.77 -0.44 9.70
CA ASP A 60 6.10 0.08 9.30
C ASP A 60 6.02 1.15 8.19
N LEU A 61 4.92 1.16 7.42
CA LEU A 61 4.70 2.09 6.32
C LEU A 61 4.02 3.40 6.75
N ASP A 62 3.35 3.42 7.90
CA ASP A 62 2.62 4.56 8.48
C ASP A 62 3.54 5.53 9.24
#